data_AF-A0A8H4UWE8-F1
#
_entry.id   AF-A0A8H4UWE8-F1
#
_cell.length_a   1.000
_cell.length_b   1.000
_cell.length_c   1.000
_cell.angle_alpha   90.00
_cell.angle_beta   90.00
_cell.angle_gamma   90.00
#
_symmetry.space_group_name_H-M   'P 1'
#
loop_
_entity.id
_entity.type
_entity.pdbx_description
1 polymer ?
#
loop_
_entity_poly.entity_id
_entity_poly.type
_entity_poly.pdbx_seq_one_letter_code
_entity_poly.pdbx_strand_id
1 'polypeptide(L)' 'MPSPTEEVRAVWTSDQGSMAQQTAVTRWPKIVEGIVDDVDETAASSDKDKRAQWATMRVALQEIMHEIERNEPLKSV' A
#
# COMPACT_ATOMS: atom_id res chain seq x y z
N MET A 1 8.63 -19.19 28.56
CA MET A 1 7.43 -19.18 27.69
C MET A 1 6.67 -17.90 27.99
N PRO A 2 6.23 -17.11 27.01
CA PRO A 2 5.42 -15.92 27.29
C PRO A 2 4.04 -16.34 27.86
N SER A 3 3.53 -15.57 28.81
CA SER A 3 2.33 -15.84 29.60
C SER A 3 1.02 -15.47 28.88
N PRO A 4 -0.14 -16.03 29.25
CA PRO A 4 -1.36 -16.04 28.44
C PRO A 4 -2.20 -14.74 28.45
N THR A 5 -1.64 -13.61 28.89
CA THR A 5 -2.41 -12.37 29.13
C THR A 5 -1.67 -11.11 28.69
N GLU A 6 -0.95 -11.17 27.57
CA GLU A 6 -0.52 -9.93 26.92
C GLU A 6 -1.74 -9.35 26.19
N GLU A 7 -2.41 -8.39 26.82
CA GLU A 7 -3.45 -7.60 26.15
C GLU A 7 -2.85 -7.01 24.88
N VAL A 8 -3.43 -7.37 23.72
CA VAL A 8 -2.99 -6.83 22.43
C VAL A 8 -3.30 -5.34 22.43
N ARG A 9 -2.27 -4.53 22.68
CA ARG A 9 -2.39 -3.08 22.71
C ARG A 9 -2.69 -2.58 21.30
N ALA A 10 -3.73 -1.76 21.16
CA ALA A 10 -3.96 -1.02 19.93
C ALA A 10 -2.74 -0.13 19.62
N VAL A 11 -2.28 -0.17 18.37
CA VAL A 11 -1.13 0.60 17.88
C VAL A 11 -1.57 1.49 16.73
N TRP A 12 -1.06 2.71 16.69
CA TRP A 12 -1.41 3.68 15.65
C TRP A 12 -0.19 4.01 14.78
N THR A 13 -0.43 4.30 13.50
CA THR A 13 0.62 4.75 12.57
C THR A 13 1.17 6.12 12.93
N SER A 14 0.44 6.90 13.73
CA SER A 14 0.88 8.17 14.31
C SER A 14 1.89 8.01 15.46
N ASP A 15 2.01 6.81 16.04
CA ASP A 15 2.85 6.58 17.20
C ASP A 15 4.34 6.58 16.78
N GLN A 16 5.03 7.67 17.07
CA GLN A 16 6.43 7.90 16.68
C GLN A 16 7.36 6.80 17.20
N GLY A 17 8.22 6.27 16.33
CA GLY A 17 9.15 5.19 16.62
C GLY A 17 8.52 3.80 16.66
N SER A 18 7.19 3.68 16.60
CA SER A 18 6.50 2.39 16.63
C SER A 18 6.74 1.59 15.36
N MET A 19 6.59 0.26 15.47
CA MET A 19 6.56 -0.61 14.29
C MET A 19 5.41 -0.29 13.34
N ALA A 20 4.29 0.24 13.85
CA ALA A 20 3.15 0.64 13.03
C ALA A 20 3.50 1.86 12.16
N GLN A 21 4.12 2.89 12.74
CA GLN A 21 4.64 4.03 11.98
C GLN A 21 5.67 3.58 10.96
N GLN A 22 6.68 2.78 11.37
CA GLN A 22 7.71 2.29 10.46
C GLN A 22 7.12 1.49 9.30
N THR A 23 6.11 0.66 9.57
CA THR A 23 5.40 -0.11 8.54
C THR A 23 4.67 0.81 7.57
N ALA A 24 3.95 1.81 8.08
CA ALA A 24 3.22 2.77 7.25
C ALA A 24 4.14 3.59 6.34
N VAL A 25 5.28 4.06 6.85
CA VAL A 25 6.19 4.94 6.08
C VAL A 25 7.17 4.19 5.18
N THR A 26 7.44 2.90 5.44
CA THR A 26 8.46 2.15 4.65
C THR A 26 7.92 0.94 3.91
N ARG A 27 6.99 0.17 4.51
CA ARG A 27 6.54 -1.10 3.93
C ARG A 27 5.35 -0.92 3.02
N TRP A 28 4.38 -0.09 3.40
CA TRP A 28 3.20 0.14 2.56
C TRP A 28 3.55 0.74 1.19
N PRO A 29 4.41 1.78 1.06
CA PRO A 29 4.81 2.28 -0.26
C PRO A 29 5.42 1.18 -1.14
N LYS A 30 6.32 0.37 -0.58
CA LYS A 30 6.96 -0.75 -1.30
C LYS A 30 5.99 -1.84 -1.73
N ILE A 31 4.96 -2.10 -0.94
CA ILE A 31 3.90 -3.04 -1.32
C ILE A 31 3.14 -2.50 -2.53
N VAL A 32 2.79 -1.21 -2.53
CA VAL A 32 2.09 -0.59 -3.66
C VAL A 32 2.98 -0.54 -4.90
N GLU A 33 4.25 -0.19 -4.74
CA GLU A 33 5.27 -0.25 -5.81
C GLU A 33 5.34 -1.65 -6.45
N GLY A 34 5.45 -2.70 -5.64
CA GLY A 34 5.45 -4.08 -6.15
C GLY A 34 4.17 -4.46 -6.89
N ILE A 35 3.01 -3.97 -6.46
CA ILE A 35 1.74 -4.19 -7.18
C ILE A 35 1.73 -3.44 -8.52
N VAL A 36 2.32 -2.25 -8.60
CA VAL A 36 2.48 -1.51 -9.87
C VAL A 36 3.36 -2.30 -10.84
N ASP A 37 4.47 -2.85 -10.36
CA ASP A 37 5.37 -3.70 -11.15
C ASP A 37 4.61 -4.94 -11.69
N ASP A 38 3.86 -5.63 -10.82
CA ASP A 38 3.04 -6.79 -11.21
C ASP A 38 1.98 -6.45 -12.27
N VAL A 39 1.36 -5.25 -12.16
CA VAL A 39 0.41 -4.74 -13.15
C VAL A 39 1.10 -4.47 -14.48
N ASP A 40 2.28 -3.86 -14.47
CA ASP A 40 3.05 -3.56 -15.69
C ASP A 40 3.50 -4.87 -16.40
N GLU A 41 3.95 -5.87 -15.64
CA GLU A 41 4.28 -7.21 -16.15
C GLU A 41 3.05 -7.91 -16.76
N THR A 42 1.92 -7.89 -16.03
CA THR A 42 0.67 -8.50 -16.50
C THR A 42 0.15 -7.79 -17.74
N ALA A 43 0.23 -6.46 -17.81
CA ALA A 43 -0.18 -5.67 -18.95
C ALA A 43 0.64 -5.96 -20.20
N ALA A 44 1.96 -6.19 -20.06
CA ALA A 44 2.84 -6.52 -21.17
C ALA A 44 2.43 -7.83 -21.86
N SER A 45 1.93 -8.80 -21.09
CA SER A 45 1.43 -10.09 -21.60
C SER A 45 -0.04 -10.05 -22.06
N SER A 46 -0.76 -8.95 -21.84
CA SER A 46 -2.20 -8.86 -22.08
C SER A 46 -2.58 -8.42 -23.50
N ASP A 47 -3.74 -8.88 -23.95
CA ASP A 47 -4.39 -8.44 -25.18
C ASP A 47 -4.64 -6.93 -25.20
N LYS A 48 -4.65 -6.33 -26.39
CA LYS A 48 -4.81 -4.87 -26.57
C LYS A 48 -6.05 -4.31 -25.87
N ASP A 49 -7.15 -5.06 -25.86
CA ASP A 49 -8.42 -4.63 -25.26
C ASP A 49 -8.35 -4.51 -23.73
N LYS A 50 -7.45 -5.26 -23.09
CA LYS A 50 -7.24 -5.23 -21.64
C LYS A 50 -6.18 -4.22 -21.20
N ARG A 51 -5.28 -3.80 -22.10
CA ARG A 51 -4.20 -2.84 -21.78
C ARG A 51 -4.72 -1.49 -21.29
N ALA A 52 -5.86 -1.03 -21.81
CA ALA A 52 -6.48 0.21 -21.33
C ALA A 52 -6.92 0.10 -19.86
N GLN A 53 -7.45 -1.06 -19.44
CA GLN A 53 -7.84 -1.30 -18.06
C GLN A 53 -6.62 -1.37 -17.14
N TRP A 54 -5.55 -2.03 -17.58
CA TRP A 54 -4.29 -2.07 -16.84
C TRP A 54 -3.64 -0.69 -16.68
N ALA A 55 -3.68 0.15 -17.72
CA ALA A 55 -3.19 1.52 -17.64
C ALA A 55 -3.97 2.35 -16.61
N THR A 56 -5.30 2.22 -16.58
CA THR A 56 -6.13 2.89 -15.55
C THR A 56 -5.79 2.39 -14.15
N MET A 57 -5.63 1.07 -13.96
CA MET A 57 -5.27 0.49 -12.66
C MET A 57 -3.91 1.00 -12.18
N ARG A 58 -2.92 1.04 -13.07
CA ARG A 58 -1.57 1.55 -12.80
C ARG A 58 -1.60 3.00 -12.29
N VAL A 59 -2.36 3.88 -12.96
CA VAL A 59 -2.49 5.28 -12.53
C VAL A 59 -3.12 5.37 -11.14
N ALA A 60 -4.19 4.62 -10.88
CA ALA A 60 -4.83 4.62 -9.57
C ALA A 60 -3.91 4.11 -8.45
N LEU A 61 -3.10 3.08 -8.70
CA LEU A 61 -2.11 2.57 -7.74
C LEU A 61 -0.99 3.59 -7.49
N GLN A 62 -0.52 4.27 -8.53
CA GLN A 62 0.45 5.35 -8.38
C GLN A 62 -0.12 6.50 -7.55
N GLU A 63 -1.38 6.87 -7.74
CA GLU A 63 -2.05 7.87 -6.91
C GLU A 63 -2.10 7.43 -5.44
N ILE A 64 -2.51 6.19 -5.15
CA ILE A 64 -2.53 5.63 -3.78
C ILE A 64 -1.14 5.67 -3.14
N MET A 65 -0.09 5.29 -3.87
CA MET A 65 1.28 5.36 -3.37
C MET A 65 1.66 6.77 -2.95
N HIS A 66 1.40 7.77 -3.80
CA HIS A 66 1.68 9.17 -3.50
C HIS A 66 0.83 9.69 -2.34
N GLU A 67 -0.40 9.21 -2.17
CA GLU A 67 -1.27 9.57 -1.03
C GLU A 67 -0.71 9.02 0.28
N ILE A 68 -0.21 7.78 0.29
CA ILE A 68 0.46 7.18 1.45
C ILE A 68 1.74 7.95 1.80
N GLU A 69 2.60 8.21 0.82
CA GLU A 69 3.88 8.92 1.02
C GLU A 69 3.69 10.34 1.55
N ARG A 70 2.64 11.02 1.08
CA ARG A 70 2.28 12.38 1.53
C ARG A 70 1.44 12.37 2.81
N ASN A 71 1.10 11.19 3.34
CA ASN A 71 0.24 11.01 4.50
C ASN A 71 -1.07 11.81 4.38
N GLU A 72 -1.71 11.69 3.21
CA GLU A 72 -2.97 12.38 2.94
C GLU A 72 -4.13 11.79 3.77
N PRO A 73 -5.15 12.60 4.13
CA PRO A 73 -6.35 12.10 4.77
C PRO A 73 -7.05 11.04 3.91
N LEU A 74 -7.51 9.96 4.54
CA LEU A 74 -8.31 8.95 3.86
C LEU A 74 -9.59 9.60 3.30
N LYS A 75 -9.83 9.39 2.01
CA LYS A 75 -11.05 9.85 1.34
C LYS A 75 -12.26 9.14 1.94
N SER A 76 -13.33 9.90 2.22
CA SER A 76 -14.61 9.30 2.60
C SER A 76 -15.19 8.54 1.41
N VAL A 77 -15.59 7.30 1.65
CA VAL A 77 -16.30 6.45 0.68
C VAL A 77 -17.80 6.72 0.75
#